data_AF-A0A353NRG2-F1
#
_entry.id   AF-A0A353NRG2-F1
#
_cell.length_a   1.000
_cell.length_b   1.000
_cell.length_c   1.000
_cell.angle_alpha   90.00
_cell.angle_beta   90.00
_cell.angle_gamma   90.00
#
_symmetry.space_group_name_H-M   'P 1'
#
loop_
_entity.id
_entity.type
_entity.pdbx_description
1 polymer ?
#
loop_
_entity_poly.entity_id
_entity_poly.type
_entity_poly.pdbx_seq_one_letter_code
_entity_poly.pdbx_strand_id
1 'polypeptide(L)' 'NEETRHLVNENCVDMRKPLVEGGVEGFLGRLSTIIPGEGPCYVCMSPIPDVRPKKN' A
#
# COMPACT_ATOMS: atom_id res chain seq x y z
N ASN A 1 5.63 10.56 -6.45
CA ASN A 1 4.66 9.54 -6.96
C ASN A 1 4.00 8.76 -5.82
N GLU A 2 4.20 9.15 -4.56
CA GLU A 2 3.62 8.44 -3.41
C GLU A 2 2.09 8.60 -3.37
N GLU A 3 1.58 9.80 -3.61
CA GLU A 3 0.13 10.09 -3.65
C GLU A 3 -0.65 9.10 -4.54
N THR A 4 -0.10 8.77 -5.72
CA THR A 4 -0.72 7.80 -6.63
C THR A 4 -0.73 6.39 -6.05
N ARG A 5 0.32 5.96 -5.36
CA ARG A 5 0.40 4.65 -4.69
C ARG A 5 -0.61 4.55 -3.54
N HIS A 6 -0.79 5.64 -2.79
CA HIS A 6 -1.82 5.74 -1.76
C HIS A 6 -3.22 5.60 -2.37
N LEU A 7 -3.51 6.34 -3.45
CA LEU A 7 -4.79 6.27 -4.14
C LEU A 7 -5.08 4.87 -4.68
N VAL A 8 -4.11 4.21 -5.31
CA VAL A 8 -4.26 2.82 -5.79
C VAL A 8 -4.51 1.88 -4.62
N ASN A 9 -3.73 1.96 -3.55
CA ASN A 9 -3.93 1.14 -2.36
C ASN A 9 -5.33 1.30 -1.76
N GLU A 10 -5.81 2.54 -1.59
CA GLU A 10 -7.15 2.79 -1.05
C GLU A 10 -8.24 2.12 -1.88
N ASN A 11 -8.16 2.23 -3.22
CA ASN A 11 -9.13 1.59 -4.10
C ASN A 11 -9.04 0.06 -4.04
N CYS A 12 -7.84 -0.52 -4.00
CA CYS A 12 -7.65 -1.96 -3.88
C CYS A 12 -8.21 -2.51 -2.56
N VAL A 13 -7.99 -1.81 -1.44
CA VAL A 13 -8.57 -2.17 -0.13
C VAL A 13 -10.09 -2.11 -0.19
N ASP A 14 -10.66 -1.00 -0.68
CA ASP A 14 -12.12 -0.82 -0.76
C ASP A 14 -12.79 -1.88 -1.66
N MET A 15 -12.15 -2.23 -2.77
CA MET A 15 -12.64 -3.22 -3.72
C MET A 15 -12.31 -4.67 -3.35
N ARG A 16 -11.60 -4.89 -2.23
CA ARG A 16 -11.06 -6.20 -1.81
C ARG A 16 -10.26 -6.89 -2.93
N LYS A 17 -9.39 -6.14 -3.61
CA LYS A 17 -8.50 -6.66 -4.65
C LYS A 17 -7.08 -6.76 -4.10
N PRO A 18 -6.41 -7.91 -4.25
CA PRO A 18 -4.99 -8.00 -3.96
C PRO A 18 -4.20 -6.99 -4.79
N LEU A 19 -3.23 -6.32 -4.17
CA LEU A 19 -2.33 -5.36 -4.81
C LEU A 19 -0.89 -5.85 -4.68
N VAL A 20 -0.21 -5.98 -5.82
CA VAL A 20 1.24 -6.21 -5.84
C VAL A 20 1.93 -4.85 -5.86
N GLU A 21 2.72 -4.58 -4.84
CA GLU A 21 3.35 -3.29 -4.61
C GLU A 21 4.87 -3.44 -4.54
N GLY A 22 5.60 -2.57 -5.23
CA GLY A 22 7.04 -2.66 -5.33
C GLY A 22 7.72 -1.32 -5.53
N GLY A 23 8.95 -1.20 -5.05
CA GLY A 23 9.76 -0.01 -5.18
C GLY A 23 11.25 -0.34 -5.11
N VAL A 24 12.06 0.50 -5.75
CA VAL A 24 13.53 0.39 -5.78
C VAL A 24 14.13 1.75 -5.45
N GLU A 25 15.16 1.75 -4.61
CA GLU A 25 15.99 2.91 -4.28
C GLU A 25 17.47 2.51 -4.38
N GLY A 26 18.17 3.01 -5.40
CA GLY A 26 19.54 2.59 -5.70
C GLY A 26 19.62 1.08 -5.94
N PHE A 27 20.38 0.36 -5.09
CA PHE A 27 20.52 -1.10 -5.15
C PHE A 27 19.54 -1.85 -4.22
N LEU A 28 18.68 -1.14 -3.49
CA LEU A 28 17.74 -1.73 -2.57
C LEU A 28 16.35 -1.82 -3.21
N GLY A 29 15.74 -3.01 -3.15
CA GLY A 29 14.39 -3.24 -3.66
C GLY A 29 13.47 -3.82 -2.59
N ARG A 30 12.18 -3.52 -2.71
CA ARG A 30 11.12 -4.13 -1.91
C ARG A 30 9.96 -4.56 -2.82
N LEU A 31 9.40 -5.72 -2.52
CA LEU A 31 8.18 -6.24 -3.14
C LEU A 31 7.27 -6.81 -2.04
N SER A 32 5.98 -6.54 -2.13
CA SER A 32 4.97 -7.09 -1.22
C SER A 32 3.67 -7.33 -1.97
N THR A 33 2.87 -8.28 -1.47
CA THR A 33 1.46 -8.40 -1.86
C THR A 33 0.61 -7.95 -0.69
N ILE A 34 -0.24 -6.95 -0.92
CA ILE A 34 -1.24 -6.50 0.02
C ILE A 34 -2.51 -7.29 -0.26
N ILE A 35 -2.91 -8.11 0.71
CA ILE A 35 -4.15 -8.90 0.66
C ILE A 35 -5.15 -8.22 1.62
N PRO A 36 -6.27 -7.66 1.11
CA PRO A 36 -7.30 -7.09 1.95
C PRO A 36 -7.83 -8.12 2.96
N GLY A 37 -7.80 -7.76 4.24
CA GLY A 37 -8.19 -8.57 5.39
C GLY A 37 -7.07 -9.38 6.03
N GLU A 38 -5.89 -9.47 5.39
CA GLU A 38 -4.85 -10.44 5.76
C GLU A 38 -3.46 -9.81 5.94
N GLY A 39 -3.38 -8.62 6.56
CA GLY A 39 -2.10 -8.01 6.91
C GLY A 39 -2.07 -6.48 6.77
N PRO A 40 -0.87 -5.88 6.60
CA PRO A 40 -0.73 -4.44 6.42
C PRO A 40 -1.04 -4.01 4.99
N CYS A 41 -1.70 -2.86 4.83
CA CYS A 41 -1.84 -2.19 3.54
C CYS A 41 -0.63 -1.28 3.26
N TYR A 42 -0.58 -0.67 2.08
CA TYR A 42 0.53 0.21 1.69
C TYR A 42 0.72 1.38 2.69
N VAL A 43 -0.37 2.02 3.11
CA VAL A 43 -0.34 3.15 4.07
C VAL A 43 0.21 2.72 5.44
N CYS A 44 -0.03 1.47 5.87
CA CYS A 44 0.57 0.95 7.11
C CYS A 44 2.11 0.85 7.01
N MET A 45 2.64 0.60 5.82
CA MET A 45 4.07 0.43 5.57
C MET A 45 4.77 1.72 5.15
N SER A 46 4.01 2.68 4.60
CA SER A 46 4.47 3.99 4.12
C SER A 46 3.49 5.06 4.63
N PRO A 47 3.52 5.38 5.93
CA PRO A 47 2.58 6.33 6.53
C PRO A 47 2.86 7.75 6.05
N ILE A 48 1.79 8.51 5.80
CA ILE A 48 1.85 9.96 5.57
C ILE A 48 1.14 10.69 6.71
N PRO A 49 1.54 11.93 7.04
CA PRO A 49 0.89 12.73 8.07
C PRO A 49 -0.63 12.81 7.83
N ASP A 50 -1.39 12.77 8.93
CA ASP A 50 -2.84 12.97 8.97
C ASP A 50 -3.72 11.95 8.20
N VAL A 51 -3.14 10.90 7.61
CA VAL A 51 -3.90 9.81 6.97
C VAL A 51 -3.88 8.56 7.83
N ARG A 52 -5.08 8.10 8.22
CA ARG A 52 -5.25 6.80 8.87
C ARG A 52 -5.48 5.71 7.81
N PRO A 53 -4.76 4.58 7.88
CA PRO A 53 -5.01 3.47 6.98
C PRO A 53 -6.45 2.99 7.13
N LYS A 54 -7.14 2.78 6.00
CA LYS A 54 -8.43 2.07 5.99
C LYS A 54 -8.24 0.68 6.58
N LYS A 55 -9.30 0.15 7.22
CA LYS A 55 -9.27 -1.21 7.74
C LYS A 55 -9.01 -2.16 6.58
N ASN A 56 -7.84 -2.79 6.59
CA ASN A 56 -7.48 -3.78 5.59
C ASN A 56 -8.41 -4.98 5.74
#